data_AF-A0A429FG50-F1
#
_entry.id   AF-A0A429FG50-F1
#
_cell.length_a   1.000
_cell.length_b   1.000
_cell.length_c   1.000
_cell.angle_alpha   90.00
_cell.angle_beta   90.00
_cell.angle_gamma   90.00
#
_symmetry.space_group_name_H-M   'P 1'
#
loop_
_entity.id
_entity.type
_entity.pdbx_description
1 polymer ?
#
loop_
_entity_poly.entity_id
_entity_poly.type
_entity_poly.pdbx_seq_one_letter_code
_entity_poly.pdbx_strand_id
1 'polypeptide(L)'
;MTEHERLSTYPPYNLPLSVDSNIPREWSVGDPAAWSVARGILSELCHELHAAPISLLYQELTRPLSRNFSGLRITARARPQHGHDTIVIYRSESARRATSAGRWSLAVNGLIPVSLVSLTRPQPRTIARLARVALDTGIDT
;
A
#
# COMPACT_ATOMS: atom_id res chain seq x y z
N MET A 1 -13.86 -14.90 -12.00
CA MET A 1 -13.17 -14.60 -10.73
C MET A 1 -13.31 -13.13 -10.43
N THR A 2 -14.23 -12.79 -9.53
CA THR A 2 -14.56 -11.40 -9.13
C THR A 2 -13.46 -10.83 -8.22
N GLU A 3 -13.34 -9.51 -8.11
CA GLU A 3 -12.36 -8.84 -7.21
C GLU A 3 -12.47 -9.37 -5.78
N HIS A 4 -13.70 -9.72 -5.35
CA HIS A 4 -14.02 -10.37 -4.07
C HIS A 4 -13.34 -11.74 -3.87
N GLU A 5 -13.20 -12.55 -4.92
CA GLU A 5 -12.56 -13.88 -4.86
C GLU A 5 -11.03 -13.80 -4.90
N ARG A 6 -10.44 -12.70 -5.37
CA ARG A 6 -8.99 -12.46 -5.28
C ARG A 6 -8.55 -11.97 -3.89
N LEU A 7 -9.49 -11.51 -3.07
CA LEU A 7 -9.23 -10.93 -1.75
C LEU A 7 -9.26 -11.96 -0.62
N SER A 8 -9.91 -13.12 -0.84
CA SER A 8 -9.85 -14.28 0.07
C SER A 8 -8.48 -14.97 0.06
N THR A 9 -7.56 -14.54 -0.79
CA THR A 9 -6.21 -15.13 -0.95
C THR A 9 -5.12 -14.39 -0.17
N TYR A 10 -5.42 -13.23 0.43
CA TYR A 10 -4.46 -12.57 1.33
C TYR A 10 -4.57 -13.17 2.73
N PRO A 11 -3.45 -13.58 3.35
CA PRO A 11 -3.49 -14.07 4.73
C PRO A 11 -4.02 -12.98 5.67
N PRO A 12 -4.61 -13.34 6.82
CA PRO A 12 -5.08 -12.37 7.80
C PRO A 12 -3.89 -11.59 8.38
N TYR A 13 -3.62 -10.41 7.82
CA TYR A 13 -2.61 -9.50 8.33
C TYR A 13 -3.20 -8.72 9.50
N ASN A 14 -2.74 -9.00 10.72
CA ASN A 14 -3.06 -8.22 11.91
C ASN A 14 -1.95 -7.20 12.19
N LEU A 15 -2.32 -5.99 12.63
CA LEU A 15 -1.37 -4.98 13.05
C LEU A 15 -0.98 -5.18 14.53
N PRO A 16 0.33 -5.13 14.87
CA PRO A 16 0.76 -5.07 16.25
C PRO A 16 0.15 -3.87 17.01
N LEU A 17 -0.02 -4.01 18.32
CA LEU A 17 -0.56 -2.94 19.18
C LEU A 17 0.25 -1.64 19.12
N SER A 18 1.57 -1.74 18.88
CA SER A 18 2.49 -0.61 18.77
C SER A 18 2.32 0.21 17.49
N VAL A 19 1.54 -0.27 16.52
CA VAL A 19 1.35 0.44 15.24
C VAL A 19 0.27 1.50 15.37
N ASP A 20 0.64 2.73 15.02
CA ASP A 20 -0.33 3.82 14.85
C ASP A 20 -1.12 3.60 13.54
N SER A 21 -2.44 3.52 13.64
CA SER A 21 -3.31 3.15 12.52
C SER A 21 -4.68 3.79 12.63
N ASN A 22 -5.20 4.24 11.48
CA ASN A 22 -6.56 4.75 11.35
C ASN A 22 -7.57 3.71 10.80
N ILE A 23 -7.12 2.48 10.56
CA ILE A 23 -7.97 1.32 10.26
C ILE A 23 -7.92 0.31 11.42
N PRO A 24 -8.93 -0.57 11.57
CA PRO A 24 -8.90 -1.62 12.58
C PRO A 24 -7.62 -2.46 12.50
N ARG A 25 -7.11 -2.89 13.65
CA ARG A 25 -5.86 -3.66 13.73
C ARG A 25 -6.05 -5.11 13.32
N GLU A 26 -7.15 -5.69 13.77
CA GLU A 26 -7.50 -7.07 13.51
C GLU A 26 -8.20 -7.19 12.17
N TRP A 27 -7.87 -8.26 11.45
CA TRP A 27 -8.55 -8.64 10.22
C TRP A 27 -9.93 -9.23 10.51
N SER A 28 -10.90 -8.84 9.69
CA SER A 28 -12.25 -9.40 9.68
C SER A 28 -12.71 -9.71 8.26
N VAL A 29 -13.55 -10.75 8.12
CA VAL A 29 -14.18 -11.14 6.84
C VAL A 29 -14.99 -9.98 6.23
N GLY A 30 -15.55 -9.11 7.08
CA GLY A 30 -16.33 -7.95 6.66
C GLY A 30 -15.49 -6.70 6.32
N ASP A 31 -14.16 -6.76 6.45
CA ASP A 31 -13.32 -5.61 6.19
C ASP A 31 -13.34 -5.23 4.70
N PRO A 32 -13.33 -3.92 4.37
CA PRO A 32 -13.00 -3.47 3.03
C PRO A 32 -11.70 -4.11 2.54
N ALA A 33 -11.75 -4.66 1.33
CA ALA A 33 -10.61 -5.18 0.56
C ALA A 33 -9.31 -4.38 0.72
N ALA A 34 -9.44 -3.06 0.67
CA ALA A 34 -8.33 -2.13 0.71
C ALA A 34 -7.60 -2.13 2.06
N TRP A 35 -8.27 -2.46 3.16
CA TRP A 35 -7.66 -2.57 4.48
C TRP A 35 -6.74 -3.78 4.56
N SER A 36 -7.15 -4.94 4.01
CA SER A 36 -6.29 -6.12 3.88
C SER A 36 -5.04 -5.82 3.06
N VAL A 37 -5.19 -5.08 1.95
CA VAL A 37 -4.05 -4.61 1.14
C VAL A 37 -3.14 -3.69 1.94
N ALA A 38 -3.69 -2.75 2.71
CA ALA A 38 -2.92 -1.82 3.53
C ALA A 38 -2.08 -2.55 4.59
N ARG A 39 -2.71 -3.46 5.34
CA ARG A 39 -2.02 -4.27 6.36
C ARG A 39 -0.95 -5.17 5.72
N GLY A 40 -1.28 -5.77 4.56
CA GLY A 40 -0.34 -6.56 3.78
C GLY A 40 0.88 -5.74 3.33
N ILE A 41 0.70 -4.50 2.85
CA ILE A 41 1.82 -3.65 2.44
C ILE A 41 2.79 -3.41 3.59
N LEU A 42 2.29 -3.06 4.78
CA LEU A 42 3.17 -2.85 5.93
C LEU A 42 3.86 -4.15 6.37
N SER A 43 3.14 -5.27 6.39
CA SER A 43 3.70 -6.56 6.77
C SER A 43 4.81 -7.01 5.83
N GLU A 44 4.55 -6.99 4.51
CA GLU A 44 5.54 -7.35 3.50
C GLU A 44 6.70 -6.37 3.47
N LEU A 45 6.46 -5.06 3.71
CA LEU A 45 7.52 -4.07 3.83
C LEU A 45 8.45 -4.39 5.01
N CYS A 46 7.88 -4.71 6.18
CA CYS A 46 8.67 -5.08 7.36
C CYS A 46 9.48 -6.36 7.12
N HIS A 47 8.87 -7.35 6.49
CA HIS A 47 9.54 -8.60 6.12
C HIS A 47 10.69 -8.34 5.14
N GLU A 48 10.41 -7.67 4.03
CA GLU A 48 11.39 -7.41 2.97
C GLU A 48 12.54 -6.54 3.48
N LEU A 49 12.26 -5.54 4.33
CA LEU A 49 13.25 -4.60 4.85
C LEU A 49 13.98 -5.05 6.13
N HIS A 50 13.57 -6.16 6.75
CA HIS A 50 13.98 -6.53 8.11
C HIS A 50 13.75 -5.36 9.10
N ALA A 51 12.54 -4.80 9.06
CA ALA A 51 12.16 -3.58 9.77
C ALA A 51 11.00 -3.82 10.76
N ALA A 52 10.90 -2.97 11.78
CA ALA A 52 9.78 -2.93 12.70
C ALA A 52 8.65 -2.03 12.15
N PRO A 53 7.37 -2.42 12.28
CA PRO A 53 6.26 -1.59 11.83
C PRO A 53 6.06 -0.38 12.76
N ILE A 54 5.79 0.80 12.20
CA ILE A 54 5.59 2.05 12.96
C ILE A 54 4.17 2.59 12.79
N SER A 55 3.74 2.81 11.55
CA SER A 55 2.39 3.33 11.29
C SER A 55 1.82 2.88 9.96
N LEU A 56 0.48 2.85 9.89
CA LEU A 56 -0.29 2.54 8.69
C LEU A 56 -1.49 3.48 8.58
N LEU A 57 -1.49 4.33 7.57
CA LEU A 57 -2.60 5.24 7.30
C LEU A 57 -3.26 4.89 5.97
N TYR A 58 -4.57 4.75 5.99
CA TYR A 58 -5.42 4.55 4.82
C TYR A 58 -6.28 5.80 4.59
N GLN A 59 -6.37 6.22 3.33
CA GLN A 59 -7.23 7.33 2.92
C GLN A 59 -7.93 6.98 1.61
N GLU A 60 -9.24 7.15 1.58
CA GLU A 60 -10.01 7.17 0.35
C GLU A 60 -9.81 8.49 -0.40
N LEU A 61 -9.56 8.41 -1.70
CA LEU A 61 -9.42 9.56 -2.59
C LEU A 61 -10.74 9.73 -3.35
N THR A 62 -11.74 10.34 -2.72
CA THR A 62 -12.96 10.76 -3.40
C THR A 62 -12.85 12.25 -3.74
N ARG A 63 -12.90 12.62 -5.03
CA ARG A 63 -12.96 14.04 -5.43
C ARG A 63 -14.41 14.53 -5.36
N PRO A 64 -14.73 15.64 -4.67
CA PRO A 64 -16.11 16.06 -4.42
C PRO A 64 -16.94 16.46 -5.66
N LEU A 65 -16.33 16.77 -6.82
CA LEU A 65 -17.06 17.46 -7.91
C LEU A 65 -17.07 16.75 -9.28
N SER A 66 -16.27 15.70 -9.49
CA SER A 66 -16.31 14.90 -10.72
C SER A 66 -16.24 13.41 -10.36
N ARG A 67 -17.39 12.76 -10.30
CA ARG A 67 -17.65 11.39 -9.82
C ARG A 67 -17.01 10.26 -10.66
N ASN A 68 -15.91 10.54 -11.35
CA ASN A 68 -15.33 9.66 -12.36
C ASN A 68 -14.21 8.78 -11.83
N PHE A 69 -13.60 9.11 -10.68
CA PHE A 69 -12.47 8.37 -10.13
C PHE A 69 -12.71 8.00 -8.66
N SER A 70 -12.45 6.73 -8.35
CA SER A 70 -12.31 6.22 -6.99
C SER A 70 -10.84 5.87 -6.78
N GLY A 71 -10.25 6.31 -5.68
CA GLY A 71 -8.87 5.98 -5.38
C GLY A 71 -8.63 5.72 -3.91
N LEU A 72 -7.42 5.25 -3.64
CA LEU A 72 -6.90 5.05 -2.30
C LEU A 72 -5.48 5.58 -2.23
N ARG A 73 -5.10 5.95 -1.01
CA ARG A 73 -3.73 6.22 -0.60
C ARG A 73 -3.46 5.42 0.67
N ILE A 74 -2.37 4.68 0.66
CA ILE A 74 -1.85 3.95 1.80
C ILE A 74 -0.48 4.52 2.11
N THR A 75 -0.26 4.90 3.37
CA THR A 75 1.05 5.35 3.87
C THR A 75 1.51 4.36 4.93
N ALA A 76 2.56 3.60 4.63
CA ALA A 76 3.16 2.63 5.53
C ALA A 76 4.54 3.12 5.97
N ARG A 77 4.80 3.09 7.28
CA ARG A 77 6.10 3.46 7.85
C ARG A 77 6.70 2.27 8.59
N ALA A 78 7.95 1.96 8.26
CA ALA A 78 8.72 0.91 8.90
C ALA A 78 10.11 1.44 9.31
N ARG A 79 10.64 0.93 10.42
CA ARG A 79 11.95 1.29 10.97
C ARG A 79 12.92 0.12 10.82
N PRO A 80 13.95 0.21 9.95
CA PRO A 80 15.01 -0.79 9.91
C PRO A 80 15.84 -0.77 11.20
N GLN A 81 16.60 -1.84 11.45
CA GLN A 81 17.52 -1.88 12.61
C GLN A 81 18.60 -0.80 12.55
N HIS A 82 19.01 -0.43 11.33
CA HIS A 82 19.99 0.62 11.05
C HIS A 82 19.46 1.54 9.94
N GLY A 83 19.73 2.84 10.06
CA GLY A 83 19.33 3.85 9.09
C GLY A 83 18.04 4.60 9.46
N HIS A 84 17.50 5.32 8.47
CA HIS A 84 16.31 6.14 8.65
C HIS A 84 15.02 5.34 8.44
N ASP A 85 13.93 5.84 9.00
CA ASP A 85 12.61 5.27 8.76
C ASP A 85 12.28 5.28 7.27
N THR A 86 11.75 4.16 6.80
CA THR A 86 11.23 4.05 5.44
C THR A 86 9.76 4.40 5.45
N ILE A 87 9.38 5.37 4.60
CA ILE A 87 8.00 5.77 4.36
C ILE A 87 7.64 5.39 2.94
N VAL A 88 6.67 4.48 2.82
CA VAL A 88 6.09 4.06 1.55
C VAL A 88 4.70 4.67 1.40
N ILE A 89 4.47 5.35 0.29
CA ILE A 89 3.14 5.84 -0.10
C ILE A 89 2.71 5.11 -1.36
N TYR A 90 1.74 4.22 -1.23
CA TYR A 90 1.07 3.59 -2.36
C TYR A 90 -0.21 4.34 -2.68
N ARG A 91 -0.38 4.72 -3.94
CA ARG A 91 -1.60 5.36 -4.45
C ARG A 91 -2.13 4.54 -5.60
N SER A 92 -3.44 4.31 -5.61
CA SER A 92 -4.14 3.71 -6.75
C SER A 92 -5.43 4.46 -7.02
N GLU A 93 -5.70 4.73 -8.28
CA GLU A 93 -6.92 5.38 -8.75
C GLU A 93 -7.46 4.60 -9.95
N SER A 94 -8.77 4.39 -9.97
CA SER A 94 -9.47 3.75 -11.07
C SER A 94 -10.66 4.61 -11.48
N ALA A 95 -10.96 4.63 -12.77
CA ALA A 95 -12.21 5.20 -13.23
C ALA A 95 -13.39 4.35 -12.72
N ARG A 96 -14.46 4.99 -12.25
CA ARG A 96 -15.64 4.31 -11.69
C ARG A 96 -16.39 3.48 -12.76
N ARG A 97 -16.23 3.82 -14.04
CA ARG A 97 -16.67 3.00 -15.18
C ARG A 97 -15.47 2.19 -15.65
N ALA A 98 -15.54 0.87 -15.46
CA ALA A 98 -14.49 -0.13 -15.66
C ALA A 98 -13.90 -0.24 -17.10
N THR A 99 -14.19 0.72 -17.97
CA THR A 99 -13.73 0.77 -19.36
C THR A 99 -12.49 1.64 -19.58
N SER A 100 -11.98 2.30 -18.53
CA SER A 100 -10.86 3.24 -18.67
C SER A 100 -9.80 3.05 -17.59
N ALA A 101 -8.55 3.06 -18.07
CA ALA A 101 -7.28 2.99 -17.38
C ALA A 101 -7.29 3.24 -15.85
N GLY A 102 -6.76 2.27 -15.10
CA GLY A 102 -6.32 2.49 -13.73
C GLY A 102 -4.93 3.11 -13.72
N ARG A 103 -4.58 3.83 -12.66
CA ARG A 103 -3.22 4.26 -12.40
C ARG A 103 -2.82 3.91 -10.99
N TRP A 104 -1.55 3.62 -10.80
CA TRP A 104 -0.98 3.50 -9.49
C TRP A 104 0.43 4.04 -9.46
N SER A 105 0.84 4.50 -8.30
CA SER A 105 2.19 5.00 -8.06
C SER A 105 2.69 4.54 -6.70
N LEU A 106 4.00 4.40 -6.61
CA LEU A 106 4.71 4.13 -5.38
C LEU A 106 5.66 5.29 -5.13
N ALA A 107 5.59 5.89 -3.95
CA ALA A 107 6.61 6.79 -3.46
C ALA A 107 7.33 6.17 -2.26
N VAL A 108 8.64 6.37 -2.18
CA VAL A 108 9.53 5.85 -1.14
C VAL A 108 10.39 7.02 -0.66
N ASN A 109 10.27 7.38 0.62
CA ASN A 109 10.98 8.51 1.23
C ASN A 109 10.87 9.83 0.42
N GLY A 110 9.73 10.06 -0.23
CA GLY A 110 9.46 11.26 -1.04
C GLY A 110 9.84 11.14 -2.52
N LEU A 111 10.59 10.12 -2.92
CA LEU A 111 10.91 9.83 -4.32
C LEU A 111 9.82 8.95 -4.95
N ILE A 112 9.52 9.13 -6.24
CA ILE A 112 8.51 8.34 -6.96
C ILE A 112 9.23 7.41 -7.95
N PRO A 113 9.68 6.22 -7.53
CA PRO A 113 10.37 5.29 -8.43
C PRO A 113 9.44 4.68 -9.49
N VAL A 114 8.13 4.63 -9.23
CA VAL A 114 7.16 3.98 -10.12
C VAL A 114 5.86 4.75 -10.19
N SER A 115 5.40 5.02 -11.42
CA SER A 115 4.07 5.55 -11.73
C SER A 115 3.59 4.93 -13.04
N LEU A 116 2.58 4.07 -12.97
CA LEU A 116 2.12 3.27 -14.10
C LEU A 116 0.62 3.43 -14.35
N VAL A 117 0.27 3.40 -15.63
CA VAL A 117 -1.11 3.22 -16.10
C VAL A 117 -1.34 1.72 -16.25
N SER A 118 -2.10 1.14 -15.32
CA SER A 118 -2.45 -0.28 -15.31
C SER A 118 -3.74 -0.50 -14.54
N LEU A 119 -4.59 -1.40 -15.06
CA LEU A 119 -5.79 -1.87 -14.36
C LEU A 119 -5.45 -2.85 -13.23
N THR A 120 -4.28 -3.50 -13.31
CA THR A 120 -3.86 -4.48 -12.31
C THR A 120 -3.07 -3.77 -11.21
N ARG A 121 -3.61 -3.78 -9.99
CA ARG A 121 -2.90 -3.32 -8.79
C ARG A 121 -1.80 -4.33 -8.43
N PRO A 122 -0.59 -3.86 -8.07
CA PRO A 122 0.47 -4.75 -7.62
C PRO A 122 0.09 -5.41 -6.29
N GLN A 123 0.60 -6.62 -6.08
CA GLN A 123 0.48 -7.29 -4.78
C GLN A 123 1.36 -6.57 -3.73
N PRO A 124 1.01 -6.62 -2.43
CA PRO A 124 1.81 -6.06 -1.35
C PRO A 124 3.30 -6.44 -1.39
N ARG A 125 3.61 -7.71 -1.67
CA ARG A 125 5.00 -8.19 -1.80
C ARG A 125 5.75 -7.52 -2.95
N THR A 126 5.07 -7.25 -4.08
CA THR A 126 5.66 -6.49 -5.20
C THR A 126 5.96 -5.05 -4.78
N ILE A 127 5.07 -4.42 -4.02
CA ILE A 127 5.28 -3.06 -3.49
C ILE A 127 6.51 -3.03 -2.56
N ALA A 128 6.63 -3.99 -1.64
CA ALA A 128 7.76 -4.10 -0.72
C ALA A 128 9.10 -4.26 -1.47
N ARG A 129 9.16 -5.15 -2.47
CA ARG A 129 10.35 -5.33 -3.31
C ARG A 129 10.74 -4.07 -4.07
N LEU A 130 9.77 -3.38 -4.66
CA LEU A 130 10.04 -2.11 -5.35
C LEU A 130 10.56 -1.04 -4.38
N ALA A 131 10.07 -1.03 -3.14
CA ALA A 131 10.58 -0.13 -2.11
C ALA A 131 12.03 -0.44 -1.74
N ARG A 132 12.39 -1.71 -1.56
CA ARG A 132 13.78 -2.14 -1.35
C ARG A 132 14.70 -1.67 -2.47
N VAL A 133 14.35 -1.97 -3.72
CA VAL A 133 15.13 -1.56 -4.90
C VAL A 133 15.31 -0.03 -4.96
N ALA A 134 14.24 0.73 -4.67
CA ALA A 134 14.30 2.18 -4.68
C ALA A 134 15.23 2.74 -3.59
N LEU A 135 15.25 2.13 -2.40
CA LEU A 135 16.19 2.51 -1.35
C LEU A 135 17.63 2.20 -1.75
N ASP A 136 17.89 1.01 -2.30
CA ASP A 136 19.23 0.63 -2.75
C ASP A 136 19.76 1.57 -3.83
N THR A 137 18.89 2.03 -4.75
CA THR A 137 19.27 2.95 -5.84
C THR A 137 19.46 4.39 -5.35
N GLY A 138 18.77 4.81 -4.28
CA GLY A 138 18.85 6.15 -3.71
C GLY A 138 19.96 6.35 -2.66
N ILE A 139 20.69 5.29 -2.30
CA ILE A 139 21.86 5.34 -1.40
C ILE A 139 23.14 5.78 -2.15
N ASP A 140 23.15 5.71 -3.49
CA ASP A 140 24.29 6.07 -4.35
C ASP A 140 24.29 7.54 -4.85
N THR A 141 23.44 8.41 -4.32
CA THR A 141 23.36 9.85 -4.64
C THR A 141 23.49 10.72 -3.40
#